data_AF-A0A9D6MAK6-F1
#
_entry.id   AF-A0A9D6MAK6-F1
#
_cell.length_a   1.000
_cell.length_b   1.000
_cell.length_c   1.000
_cell.angle_alpha   90.00
_cell.angle_beta   90.00
_cell.angle_gamma   90.00
#
_symmetry.space_group_name_H-M   'P 1'
#
loop_
_entity.id
_entity.type
_entity.pdbx_description
1 polymer ?
#
loop_
_entity_poly.entity_id
_entity_poly.type
_entity_poly.pdbx_seq_one_letter_code
_entity_poly.pdbx_strand_id
1 'polypeptide(L)'
;MLYLSAFGEFESEKAEQFYLDRLRRLTIEQRWRIVAGLRQVAVNMVRAEVRAGHPDWTEAQIRLEATRRIMEAHGTTFRIDRQ
;
A
#
# COMPACT_ATOMS: atom_id res chain seq x y z
N MET A 1 -11.22 15.34 -10.80
CA MET A 1 -11.19 14.07 -10.06
C MET A 1 -10.15 13.19 -10.76
N LEU A 2 -8.94 13.07 -10.20
CA LEU A 2 -7.85 12.26 -10.79
C LEU A 2 -8.19 10.80 -10.52
N TYR A 3 -8.82 10.15 -11.49
CA TYR A 3 -9.04 8.71 -11.46
C TYR A 3 -7.68 8.03 -11.53
N LEU A 4 -7.29 7.43 -10.40
CA LEU A 4 -6.22 6.45 -10.36
C LEU A 4 -6.59 5.32 -11.32
N SER A 5 -5.66 5.01 -12.22
CA SER A 5 -5.35 3.67 -12.69
C SER A 5 -5.10 2.76 -11.49
N ALA A 6 -6.17 2.42 -10.76
CA ALA A 6 -6.07 1.58 -9.57
C ALA A 6 -5.44 0.21 -9.87
N PHE A 7 -5.27 -0.16 -11.15
CA PHE A 7 -4.78 -1.46 -11.59
C PHE A 7 -3.86 -1.39 -12.82
N GLY A 8 -2.77 -0.63 -12.71
CA GLY A 8 -1.49 -1.05 -13.29
C GLY A 8 -1.06 -0.46 -14.65
N GLU A 9 -1.95 0.12 -15.44
CA GLU A 9 -1.55 0.65 -16.76
C GLU A 9 -2.12 2.05 -17.01
N PHE A 10 -1.29 2.93 -17.57
CA PHE A 10 -1.75 4.22 -18.09
C PHE A 10 -2.43 3.99 -19.45
N GLU A 11 -3.49 4.74 -19.73
CA GLU A 11 -4.22 4.66 -21.01
C GLU A 11 -3.35 4.97 -22.24
N SER A 12 -2.21 5.65 -22.04
CA SER A 12 -1.17 5.86 -23.06
C SER A 12 0.14 6.31 -22.41
N GLU A 13 1.26 6.16 -23.14
CA GLU A 13 2.56 6.73 -22.76
C GLU A 13 2.48 8.25 -22.54
N LYS A 14 1.64 8.96 -23.30
CA LYS A 14 1.41 10.40 -23.10
C LYS A 14 0.75 10.70 -21.75
N ALA A 15 -0.21 9.88 -21.32
CA ALA A 15 -0.87 10.02 -20.03
C ALA A 15 0.11 9.73 -18.87
N GLU A 16 0.93 8.69 -19.03
CA GLU A 16 2.03 8.39 -18.10
C GLU A 16 2.99 9.57 -17.97
N GLN A 17 3.49 10.08 -19.10
CA GLN A 17 4.46 11.17 -19.10
C GLN A 17 3.89 12.45 -18.49
N PHE A 18 2.64 12.81 -18.81
CA PHE A 18 1.94 13.94 -18.20
C PHE A 18 1.84 13.79 -16.67
N TYR A 19 1.53 12.58 -16.20
CA TYR A 19 1.42 12.29 -14.77
C TYR A 19 2.78 12.38 -14.08
N LEU A 20 3.83 11.79 -14.66
CA LEU A 20 5.19 11.87 -14.15
C LEU A 20 5.70 13.31 -14.09
N ASP A 21 5.40 14.14 -15.08
CA ASP A 21 5.78 15.56 -15.08
C ASP A 21 5.05 16.35 -13.98
N ARG A 22 3.81 15.99 -13.67
CA ARG A 22 3.10 16.57 -12.53
C ARG A 22 3.73 16.17 -11.22
N LEU A 23 4.11 14.91 -11.04
CA LEU A 23 4.83 14.44 -9.85
C LEU A 23 6.20 15.12 -9.71
N ARG A 24 6.90 15.37 -10.82
CA ARG A 24 8.19 16.06 -10.83
C ARG A 24 8.12 17.48 -10.27
N ARG A 25 6.97 18.16 -10.42
CA ARG A 25 6.76 19.53 -9.90
C ARG A 25 6.46 19.58 -8.40
N LEU A 26 6.19 18.44 -7.77
CA LEU A 26 5.95 18.37 -6.34
C LEU A 26 7.26 18.46 -5.54
N THR A 27 7.20 19.10 -4.38
CA THR A 27 8.29 19.05 -3.40
C THR A 27 8.45 17.64 -2.85
N ILE A 28 9.62 17.37 -2.25
CA ILE A 28 9.90 16.06 -1.66
C ILE A 28 8.90 15.69 -0.56
N GLU A 29 8.47 16.67 0.26
CA GLU A 29 7.47 16.48 1.32
C GLU A 29 6.10 16.10 0.74
N GLN A 30 5.70 16.73 -0.36
CA GLN A 30 4.44 16.42 -1.03
C GLN A 30 4.45 15.02 -1.62
N ARG A 31 5.57 14.60 -2.23
CA ARG A 31 5.73 13.21 -2.72
C ARG A 31 5.67 12.20 -1.57
N TRP A 32 6.33 12.49 -0.45
CA TRP A 32 6.28 11.63 0.72
C TRP A 32 4.87 11.50 1.30
N ARG A 33 4.06 12.56 1.31
CA ARG A 33 2.65 12.48 1.73
C ARG A 33 1.84 11.55 0.83
N ILE A 34 2.06 11.60 -0.48
CA ILE A 34 1.39 10.70 -1.44
C ILE A 34 1.77 9.25 -1.14
N VAL A 35 3.08 8.97 -1.03
CA VAL A 35 3.58 7.62 -0.74
C VAL A 35 3.06 7.11 0.61
N ALA A 36 3.03 7.95 1.64
CA ALA A 36 2.48 7.58 2.95
C ALA A 36 0.98 7.25 2.86
N GLY A 37 0.21 8.01 2.10
CA GLY A 37 -1.21 7.73 1.85
C GLY A 37 -1.42 6.40 1.14
N LEU A 38 -0.67 6.15 0.06
CA LEU A 38 -0.73 4.88 -0.68
C LEU A 38 -0.33 3.69 0.19
N ARG A 39 0.72 3.83 1.01
CA ARG A 39 1.12 2.81 1.98
C ARG A 39 -0.02 2.51 2.97
N GLN A 40 -0.69 3.54 3.48
CA GLN A 40 -1.80 3.36 4.42
C GLN A 40 -2.98 2.61 3.77
N VAL A 41 -3.31 2.93 2.52
CA VAL A 41 -4.33 2.22 1.74
C VAL A 41 -3.96 0.75 1.57
N ALA A 42 -2.73 0.45 1.14
CA ALA A 42 -2.26 -0.92 0.98
C ALA A 42 -2.35 -1.72 2.29
N VAL A 43 -1.89 -1.15 3.42
CA VAL A 43 -2.01 -1.79 4.73
C VAL A 43 -3.47 -2.07 5.11
N ASN A 44 -4.37 -1.13 4.84
CA ASN A 44 -5.79 -1.28 5.15
C ASN A 44 -6.46 -2.36 4.29
N MET A 45 -6.08 -2.48 3.01
CA MET A 45 -6.57 -3.53 2.12
C MET A 45 -6.21 -4.92 2.65
N VAL A 46 -4.93 -5.13 3.00
CA VAL A 46 -4.47 -6.41 3.56
C VAL A 46 -5.19 -6.74 4.88
N ARG A 47 -5.38 -5.74 5.76
CA ARG A 47 -6.14 -5.94 7.01
C ARG A 47 -7.60 -6.29 6.76
N ALA A 48 -8.24 -5.66 5.78
CA ALA A 48 -9.63 -5.95 5.43
C ALA A 48 -9.77 -7.39 4.92
N GLU A 49 -8.83 -7.85 4.09
CA GLU A 49 -8.76 -9.24 3.61
C GLU A 49 -8.56 -10.23 4.77
N VAL A 50 -7.59 -9.96 5.66
CA VAL A 50 -7.35 -10.80 6.85
C VAL A 50 -8.61 -10.87 7.73
N ARG A 51 -9.28 -9.73 7.97
CA ARG A 51 -10.53 -9.69 8.75
C ARG A 51 -11.64 -10.51 8.09
N ALA A 52 -11.75 -10.46 6.76
CA ALA A 52 -12.74 -11.23 6.01
C ALA A 52 -12.50 -12.75 6.11
N GLY A 53 -11.23 -13.19 6.13
CA GLY A 53 -10.86 -14.61 6.29
C GLY A 53 -10.87 -15.11 7.74
N HIS A 54 -10.86 -14.20 8.72
CA HIS A 54 -10.73 -14.53 10.14
C HIS A 54 -11.64 -13.63 11.00
N PRO A 55 -12.98 -13.82 10.95
CA PRO A 55 -13.93 -12.93 11.64
C PRO A 55 -13.80 -12.93 13.17
N ASP A 56 -13.29 -14.02 13.75
CA ASP A 56 -13.11 -14.16 15.21
C ASP A 56 -11.75 -13.65 15.72
N TRP A 57 -10.89 -13.15 14.83
CA TRP A 57 -9.58 -12.66 15.23
C TRP A 57 -9.65 -11.27 15.84
N THR A 58 -8.83 -11.07 16.88
CA THR A 58 -8.63 -9.76 17.49
C THR A 58 -7.89 -8.82 16.55
N GLU A 59 -8.04 -7.51 16.76
CA GLU A 59 -7.27 -6.49 16.04
C GLU A 59 -5.75 -6.64 16.19
N ALA A 60 -5.28 -7.25 17.28
CA ALA A 60 -3.86 -7.56 17.45
C ALA A 60 -3.40 -8.65 16.47
N GLN A 61 -4.17 -9.75 16.37
CA GLN A 61 -3.89 -10.85 15.44
C GLN A 61 -3.98 -10.41 13.98
N ILE A 62 -5.01 -9.61 13.63
CA ILE A 62 -5.17 -9.07 12.28
C ILE A 62 -3.97 -8.18 11.91
N ARG A 63 -3.52 -7.31 12.81
CA ARG A 63 -2.35 -6.45 12.56
C ARG A 63 -1.07 -7.25 12.37
N LEU A 64 -0.87 -8.29 13.18
CA LEU A 64 0.30 -9.15 13.10
C LEU A 64 0.34 -9.91 11.76
N GLU A 65 -0.76 -10.53 11.38
CA GLU A 65 -0.86 -11.29 10.13
C GLU A 65 -0.76 -10.39 8.90
N ALA A 66 -1.41 -9.22 8.91
CA ALA A 66 -1.27 -8.26 7.83
C ALA A 66 0.20 -7.79 7.69
N THR A 67 0.91 -7.61 8.79
CA THR A 67 2.35 -7.26 8.78
C THR A 67 3.18 -8.38 8.16
N ARG A 68 2.93 -9.64 8.55
CA ARG A 68 3.59 -10.81 7.97
C ARG A 68 3.41 -10.86 6.45
N ARG A 69 2.16 -10.78 5.96
CA ARG A 69 1.84 -10.83 4.53
C ARG A 69 2.53 -9.71 3.74
N ILE A 70 2.53 -8.49 4.28
CA ILE A 70 3.21 -7.35 3.65
C ILE A 70 4.73 -7.59 3.57
N MET A 71 5.35 -8.06 4.66
CA MET A 71 6.81 -8.31 4.66
C MET A 71 7.20 -9.42 3.67
N GLU A 72 6.44 -10.51 3.63
CA GLU A 72 6.67 -11.61 2.69
C GLU A 72 6.50 -11.18 1.23
N ALA A 73 5.51 -10.34 0.92
CA ALA A 73 5.31 -9.78 -0.41
C ALA A 73 6.50 -8.92 -0.90
N HIS A 74 7.28 -8.37 0.04
CA HIS A 74 8.50 -7.61 -0.24
C HIS A 74 9.78 -8.43 -0.06
N GLY A 75 9.69 -9.76 -0.02
CA GLY A 75 10.85 -10.65 0.13
C GLY A 75 11.58 -10.50 1.47
N THR A 76 10.93 -9.90 2.46
CA THR A 76 11.50 -9.70 3.80
C THR A 76 10.99 -10.79 4.74
N THR A 77 11.91 -11.52 5.38
CA THR A 77 11.53 -12.55 6.36
C THR A 77 10.86 -11.91 7.57
N PHE A 78 9.61 -12.28 7.85
CA PHE A 78 8.93 -11.92 9.08
C PHE A 78 9.46 -12.77 10.24
N ARG A 79 9.93 -12.11 11.31
CA ARG A 79 10.33 -12.77 12.56
C ARG A 79 9.56 -12.15 13.72
N ILE A 80 8.83 -13.00 14.45
CA ILE A 80 8.32 -12.64 15.78
C ILE A 80 9.36 -13.18 16.75
N ASP A 81 10.25 -12.30 17.22
CA ASP A 81 11.09 -12.65 18.35
C ASP A 81 10.17 -12.76 19.57
N ARG A 82 10.01 -13.97 20.09
CA ARG A 82 9.31 -14.20 21.36
C ARG A 82 10.13 -13.55 22.47
N GLN A 83 9.66 -12.43 23.02
CA GLN A 83 10.02 -12.00 24.37
C GLN A 83 9.03 -12.58 25.37
#